data_AF-A0A0F4KQN0-F1
#
_entry.id   AF-A0A0F4KQN0-F1
#
_cell.length_a   1.000
_cell.length_b   1.000
_cell.length_c   1.000
_cell.angle_alpha   90.00
_cell.angle_beta   90.00
_cell.angle_gamma   90.00
#
_symmetry.space_group_name_H-M   'P 1'
#
loop_
_entity.id
_entity.type
_entity.pdbx_description
1 polymer ?
#
loop_
_entity_poly.entity_id
_entity_poly.type
_entity_poly.pdbx_seq_one_letter_code
_entity_poly.pdbx_strand_id
1 'polypeptide(L)'
;MKKKHRAVLLLDDMLAFFLVLQAVMIIPLCIIPTQQNLSTVQQQTFFKLACWQKLQHPNIQELTLKNQHYTFQDRGAKLEVYQQKKRLEYDRLQKTFRFFTE
;
A
#
# COMPACT_ATOMS: atom_id res chain seq x y z
N MET A 1 -39.93 -40.37 -25.12
CA MET A 1 -38.49 -40.06 -25.06
C MET A 1 -38.22 -38.92 -24.06
N LYS A 2 -37.87 -39.23 -22.81
CA LYS A 2 -37.55 -38.23 -21.76
C LYS A 2 -36.19 -38.55 -21.13
N LYS A 3 -35.08 -38.26 -21.83
CA LYS A 3 -33.72 -38.45 -21.28
C LYS A 3 -32.73 -37.31 -21.58
N LYS A 4 -33.08 -36.30 -22.38
CA LYS A 4 -32.11 -35.25 -22.79
C LYS A 4 -32.02 -34.03 -21.87
N HIS A 5 -33.04 -33.72 -21.06
CA HIS A 5 -33.03 -32.51 -20.22
C HIS A 5 -32.18 -32.58 -18.94
N ARG A 6 -31.90 -33.78 -18.40
CA ARG A 6 -31.09 -33.92 -17.17
C ARG A 6 -29.58 -33.74 -17.41
N ALA A 7 -29.09 -34.11 -18.60
CA ALA A 7 -27.68 -34.00 -18.93
C ALA A 7 -27.24 -32.54 -19.13
N VAL A 8 -28.13 -31.68 -19.65
CA VAL A 8 -27.86 -30.25 -19.84
C VAL A 8 -27.75 -29.52 -18.48
N LEU A 9 -28.68 -29.79 -17.55
CA LEU A 9 -28.62 -29.24 -16.19
C LEU A 9 -27.35 -29.65 -15.43
N LEU A 10 -26.91 -30.90 -15.57
CA LEU A 10 -25.65 -31.37 -14.97
C LEU A 10 -24.41 -30.69 -15.58
N LEU A 11 -24.42 -30.40 -16.89
CA LEU A 11 -23.33 -29.70 -17.57
C LEU A 11 -23.27 -28.21 -17.20
N ASP A 12 -24.42 -27.55 -17.09
CA ASP A 12 -24.50 -26.14 -16.67
C ASP A 12 -24.06 -25.96 -15.21
N ASP A 13 -24.44 -26.87 -14.31
CA ASP A 13 -23.99 -26.86 -12.91
C ASP A 13 -22.47 -27.11 -12.80
N MET A 14 -21.92 -27.99 -13.64
CA MET A 14 -20.46 -28.23 -13.68
C MET A 14 -19.69 -27.01 -14.23
N LEU A 15 -20.22 -26.34 -15.25
CA LEU A 15 -19.63 -25.10 -15.79
C LEU A 15 -19.69 -23.96 -14.79
N ALA A 16 -20.82 -23.77 -14.11
CA ALA A 16 -20.96 -22.79 -13.04
C ALA A 16 -19.98 -23.07 -11.89
N PHE A 17 -19.84 -24.33 -11.49
CA PHE A 17 -18.88 -24.75 -10.47
C PHE A 17 -17.44 -24.47 -10.89
N PHE A 18 -17.07 -24.76 -12.15
CA PHE A 18 -15.74 -24.46 -12.68
C PHE A 18 -15.45 -22.94 -12.72
N LEU A 19 -16.43 -22.12 -13.09
CA LEU A 19 -16.29 -20.66 -13.09
C LEU A 19 -16.13 -20.10 -11.68
N VAL A 20 -16.86 -20.62 -10.71
CA VAL A 20 -16.69 -20.27 -9.28
C VAL A 20 -15.31 -20.70 -8.79
N LEU A 21 -14.85 -21.91 -9.14
CA LEU A 21 -13.53 -22.39 -8.72
C LEU A 21 -12.40 -21.55 -9.33
N GLN A 22 -12.53 -21.15 -10.59
CA GLN A 22 -11.58 -20.23 -11.24
C GLN A 22 -11.62 -18.83 -10.61
N ALA A 23 -12.80 -18.30 -10.30
CA ALA A 23 -12.93 -17.02 -9.60
C ALA A 23 -12.28 -17.06 -8.22
N VAL A 24 -12.51 -18.13 -7.44
CA VAL A 24 -11.90 -18.34 -6.11
C VAL A 24 -10.38 -18.46 -6.18
N MET A 25 -9.82 -18.99 -7.28
CA MET A 25 -8.36 -19.01 -7.50
C MET A 25 -7.78 -17.65 -7.91
N ILE A 26 -8.54 -16.81 -8.63
CA ILE A 26 -8.08 -15.49 -9.10
C ILE A 26 -8.14 -14.43 -8.00
N ILE A 27 -9.16 -14.49 -7.13
CA ILE A 27 -9.35 -13.56 -6.01
C ILE A 27 -8.08 -13.41 -5.13
N PRO A 28 -7.43 -14.48 -4.62
CA PRO A 28 -6.21 -14.34 -3.82
C PRO A 28 -5.03 -13.76 -4.62
N LEU A 29 -4.93 -14.04 -5.92
CA LEU A 29 -3.87 -13.49 -6.80
C LEU A 29 -4.01 -11.99 -7.02
N CYS A 30 -5.23 -11.44 -6.96
CA CYS A 30 -5.46 -9.99 -7.05
C CYS A 30 -5.39 -9.30 -5.68
N ILE A 31 -5.77 -9.99 -4.59
CA ILE A 31 -5.72 -9.45 -3.22
C ILE A 31 -4.28 -9.22 -2.75
N ILE A 32 -3.35 -10.13 -3.03
CA ILE A 32 -1.96 -10.01 -2.56
C ILE A 32 -1.25 -8.75 -3.10
N PRO A 33 -1.20 -8.49 -4.44
CA PRO A 33 -0.55 -7.30 -4.96
C PRO A 33 -1.28 -6.01 -4.57
N THR A 34 -2.60 -6.05 -4.42
CA THR A 34 -3.36 -4.88 -3.93
C THR A 34 -3.08 -4.60 -2.45
N GLN A 35 -2.94 -5.62 -1.61
CA GLN A 35 -2.53 -5.47 -0.20
C GLN A 35 -1.09 -4.96 -0.07
N GLN A 36 -0.16 -5.43 -0.91
CA GLN A 36 1.21 -4.92 -0.96
C GLN A 36 1.21 -3.44 -1.36
N ASN A 37 0.46 -3.05 -2.40
CA ASN A 37 0.33 -1.64 -2.80
C ASN A 37 -0.35 -0.77 -1.74
N LEU A 38 -1.34 -1.30 -1.01
CA LEU A 38 -1.95 -0.59 0.12
C LEU A 38 -0.94 -0.35 1.24
N SER A 39 -0.11 -1.35 1.55
CA SER A 39 0.92 -1.22 2.59
C SER A 39 1.99 -0.18 2.23
N THR A 40 2.40 -0.11 0.97
CA THR A 40 3.38 0.89 0.50
C THR A 40 2.79 2.30 0.49
N VAL A 41 1.55 2.47 0.01
CA VAL A 41 0.86 3.76 0.04
C VAL A 41 0.59 4.24 1.46
N GLN A 42 0.22 3.34 2.38
CA GLN A 42 0.07 3.67 3.79
C GLN A 42 1.40 4.13 4.40
N GLN A 43 2.50 3.41 4.16
CA GLN A 43 3.82 3.83 4.64
C GLN A 43 4.22 5.21 4.10
N GLN A 44 4.02 5.46 2.81
CA GLN A 44 4.27 6.77 2.21
C GLN A 44 3.41 7.88 2.84
N THR A 45 2.16 7.56 3.19
CA THR A 45 1.27 8.49 3.91
C THR A 45 1.81 8.85 5.28
N PHE A 46 2.31 7.88 6.05
CA PHE A 46 2.92 8.15 7.37
C PHE A 46 4.18 9.00 7.27
N PHE A 47 5.02 8.77 6.27
CA PHE A 47 6.17 9.63 5.99
C PHE A 47 5.77 11.07 5.70
N LYS A 48 4.73 11.27 4.88
CA LYS A 48 4.19 12.62 4.60
C LYS A 48 3.59 13.26 5.84
N LEU A 49 2.91 12.49 6.68
CA LEU A 49 2.35 12.96 7.94
C LEU A 49 3.44 13.36 8.94
N ALA A 50 4.50 12.56 9.08
CA ALA A 50 5.67 12.89 9.88
C ALA A 50 6.35 14.17 9.40
N CYS A 51 6.53 14.30 8.07
CA CYS A 51 7.05 15.52 7.46
C CYS A 51 6.16 16.73 7.77
N TRP A 52 4.84 16.59 7.64
CA TRP A 52 3.90 17.66 7.94
C TRP A 52 3.96 18.07 9.42
N GLN A 53 4.03 17.12 10.36
CA GLN A 53 4.17 17.41 11.79
C GLN A 53 5.47 18.15 12.10
N LYS A 54 6.58 17.76 11.47
CA LYS A 54 7.86 18.50 11.58
C LYS A 54 7.77 19.93 11.04
N LEU A 55 7.00 20.15 9.97
CA LEU A 55 6.78 21.49 9.41
C LEU A 55 5.91 22.36 10.32
N GLN A 56 4.89 21.78 10.98
CA GLN A 56 4.06 22.51 11.95
C GLN A 56 4.78 22.79 13.27
N HIS A 57 5.66 21.88 13.68
CA HIS A 57 6.39 21.95 14.94
C HIS A 57 7.90 21.80 14.68
N PRO A 58 8.60 22.91 14.36
CA PRO A 58 10.00 22.87 13.92
C PRO A 58 10.96 22.33 14.99
N ASN A 59 10.57 22.40 16.27
CA ASN A 59 11.40 21.96 17.39
C ASN A 59 11.39 20.43 17.62
N ILE A 60 10.50 19.68 16.96
CA ILE A 60 10.42 18.22 17.14
C ILE A 60 11.64 17.55 16.52
N GLN A 61 12.42 16.81 17.30
CA GLN A 61 13.59 16.08 16.80
C GLN A 61 13.25 14.64 16.37
N GLU A 62 12.29 14.03 17.06
CA GLU A 62 11.86 12.66 16.84
C GLU A 62 10.35 12.55 16.98
N LEU A 63 9.77 11.61 16.24
CA LEU A 63 8.34 11.37 16.23
C LEU A 63 8.07 9.88 16.15
N THR A 64 7.08 9.41 16.92
CA THR A 64 6.63 8.02 16.84
C THR A 64 5.23 7.96 16.26
N LEU A 65 5.05 7.27 15.14
CA LEU A 65 3.74 7.01 14.53
C LEU A 65 3.59 5.50 14.32
N LYS A 66 2.48 4.92 14.79
CA LYS A 66 2.18 3.47 14.65
C LYS A 66 3.37 2.55 15.02
N ASN A 67 4.02 2.81 16.16
CA ASN A 67 5.19 2.07 16.64
C ASN A 67 6.42 2.13 15.69
N GLN A 68 6.45 3.09 14.78
CA GLN A 68 7.61 3.38 13.94
C GLN A 68 8.20 4.73 14.38
N HIS A 69 9.51 4.73 14.60
CA HIS A 69 10.26 5.94 14.95
C HIS A 69 10.74 6.64 13.68
N TYR A 70 10.48 7.94 13.64
CA TYR A 70 10.88 8.86 12.59
C TYR A 70 11.83 9.89 13.18
N THR A 71 12.98 10.07 12.54
CA THR A 71 13.95 11.12 12.87
C THR A 71 14.03 12.14 11.75
N PHE A 72 14.35 13.38 12.09
CA PHE A 72 14.35 14.49 11.14
C PHE A 72 15.75 15.08 11.00
N GLN A 73 16.17 15.32 9.75
CA GLN A 73 17.40 16.04 9.46
C GLN A 73 17.08 17.23 8.56
N ASP A 74 17.42 18.43 9.03
CA ASP A 74 17.25 19.66 8.25
C ASP A 74 18.55 19.95 7.49
N ARG A 75 18.47 20.01 6.15
CA ARG A 75 19.57 20.41 5.25
C ARG A 75 19.29 21.77 4.60
N GLY A 76 18.59 22.66 5.31
CA GLY A 76 18.26 24.01 4.87
C GLY A 76 17.17 24.01 3.80
N ALA A 77 17.55 23.78 2.53
CA ALA A 77 16.60 23.74 1.41
C ALA A 77 15.77 22.44 1.38
N LYS A 78 16.27 21.38 2.02
CA LYS A 78 15.65 20.04 2.03
C LYS A 78 15.44 19.57 3.46
N LEU A 79 14.30 18.94 3.69
CA LEU A 79 14.00 18.24 4.94
C LEU A 79 14.00 16.74 4.68
N GLU A 80 14.82 16.00 5.41
CA GLU A 80 14.90 14.56 5.33
C GLU A 80 14.21 13.93 6.55
N VAL A 81 13.34 12.96 6.29
CA VAL A 81 12.66 12.14 7.30
C VAL A 81 13.17 10.71 7.17
N TYR A 82 13.71 10.17 8.24
CA TYR A 82 14.31 8.84 8.29
C TYR A 82 13.45 7.89 9.11
N GLN A 83 13.30 6.65 8.64
CA GLN A 83 12.67 5.56 9.37
C GLN A 83 13.32 4.23 8.98
N GLN A 84 14.11 3.65 9.88
CA GLN A 84 14.89 2.43 9.65
C GLN A 84 15.72 2.52 8.34
N LYS A 85 15.41 1.72 7.32
CA LYS A 85 16.09 1.68 6.00
C LYS A 85 15.41 2.52 4.92
N LYS A 86 14.49 3.39 5.32
CA LYS A 86 13.68 4.20 4.41
C LYS A 86 13.85 5.68 4.73
N ARG A 87 13.86 6.48 3.66
CA ARG A 87 14.00 7.93 3.75
C ARG A 87 13.00 8.63 2.85
N LEU A 88 12.40 9.69 3.37
CA LEU A 88 11.68 10.69 2.59
C LEU A 88 12.52 11.97 2.54
N GLU A 89 12.73 12.50 1.35
CA GLU A 89 13.25 13.84 1.13
C GLU A 89 12.09 14.76 0.71
N TYR A 90 11.94 15.88 1.40
CA TYR A 90 11.03 16.95 1.06
C TYR A 90 11.82 18.18 0.62
N ASP A 91 11.64 18.58 -0.64
CA ASP A 91 12.21 19.81 -1.18
C ASP A 91 11.30 20.99 -0.84
N ARG A 92 11.79 21.95 -0.04
CA ARG A 92 10.99 23.09 0.41
C ARG A 92 10.70 24.10 -0.70
N LEU A 93 11.59 24.20 -1.70
CA LEU A 93 11.46 25.15 -2.81
C LEU A 93 10.44 24.63 -3.83
N GLN A 94 10.59 23.37 -4.22
CA GLN A 94 9.74 22.74 -5.23
C GLN A 94 8.45 22.14 -4.65
N LYS A 95 8.37 22.01 -3.31
CA LYS A 95 7.27 21.32 -2.60
C LYS A 95 7.06 19.88 -3.09
N THR A 96 8.15 19.19 -3.43
CA THR A 96 8.12 17.81 -3.94
C THR A 96 8.63 16.81 -2.91
N PHE A 97 8.18 15.56 -3.04
CA PHE A 97 8.55 14.45 -2.17
C PHE A 97 9.32 13.40 -2.98
N ARG A 98 10.44 12.91 -2.44
CA ARG A 98 11.21 11.81 -3.00
C ARG A 98 11.38 10.72 -1.95
N PHE A 99 11.07 9.49 -2.33
CA PHE A 99 11.17 8.33 -1.45
C PHE A 99 12.39 7.50 -1.84
N PHE A 100 13.16 7.07 -0.84
CA PHE A 100 14.31 6.21 -1.00
C PHE A 100 14.16 4.97 -0.11
N THR A 101 14.48 3.82 -0.70
CA THR A 101 14.59 2.52 -0.03
C THR A 101 16.02 2.03 -0.24
N GLU A 102 16.76 1.82 0.84
CA GLU A 102 18.10 1.21 0.82
C GLU A 102 18.06 -0.32 0.87
#